data_AF-A0A2A7U0E8-F1
#
_entry.id   AF-A0A2A7U0E8-F1
#
_cell.length_a   1.000
_cell.length_b   1.000
_cell.length_c   1.000
_cell.angle_alpha   90.00
_cell.angle_beta   90.00
_cell.angle_gamma   90.00
#
_symmetry.space_group_name_H-M   'P 1'
#
loop_
_entity.id
_entity.type
_entity.pdbx_description
1 polymer ?
#
loop_
_entity_poly.entity_id
_entity_poly.type
_entity_poly.pdbx_seq_one_letter_code
_entity_poly.pdbx_strand_id
1 'polypeptide(L)'
;MKAKTTFLGASALALTLGLAGSAFAQEPTMTTVTTPETMTCHEFTQMNPKAMTPVMVWVVNQDRQYKGGDYVDWQKIQTVMVPKVVKICKEQPGKKIVEFRNQIQDLISE
;
A
#
# COMPACT_ATOMS: atom_id res chain seq x y z
N MET A 1 -20.16 58.96 44.42
CA MET A 1 -18.91 59.60 43.96
C MET A 1 -17.86 58.49 43.86
N LYS A 2 -17.39 58.18 42.65
CA LYS A 2 -16.41 57.11 42.39
C LYS A 2 -15.03 57.75 42.22
N ALA A 3 -14.07 57.34 43.03
CA ALA A 3 -12.67 57.56 42.77
C ALA A 3 -11.88 56.39 43.37
N LYS A 4 -11.18 55.63 42.52
CA LYS A 4 -9.80 55.20 42.79
C LYS A 4 -9.19 54.53 41.56
N THR A 5 -8.35 55.31 40.90
CA THR A 5 -6.92 55.05 40.71
C THR A 5 -6.49 53.65 40.28
N THR A 6 -6.24 53.56 38.96
CA THR A 6 -5.10 52.93 38.28
C THR A 6 -4.14 52.10 39.15
N PHE A 7 -4.10 50.79 38.88
CA PHE A 7 -3.00 49.91 39.26
C PHE A 7 -2.20 49.57 38.00
N LEU A 8 -0.99 50.13 37.89
CA LEU A 8 0.09 49.58 37.07
C LEU A 8 0.66 48.39 37.85
N GLY A 9 0.47 47.18 37.33
CA GLY A 9 1.02 45.95 37.90
C GLY A 9 1.45 45.04 36.77
N ALA A 10 2.76 44.99 36.53
CA ALA A 10 3.38 44.03 35.64
C ALA A 10 3.08 42.60 36.11
N SER A 11 2.54 41.77 35.23
CA SER A 11 2.54 40.32 35.40
C SER A 11 2.94 39.70 34.07
N ALA A 12 4.12 39.08 34.08
CA ALA A 12 4.59 38.19 33.04
C ALA A 12 3.57 37.06 32.83
N LEU A 13 3.25 36.74 31.57
CA LEU A 13 2.84 35.42 31.08
C LEU A 13 2.32 35.56 29.63
N ALA A 14 3.12 35.08 28.68
CA ALA A 14 2.61 34.39 27.49
C ALA A 14 3.81 33.78 26.74
N LEU A 15 4.18 32.55 27.12
CA LEU A 15 4.84 31.64 26.19
C LEU A 15 3.82 31.30 25.09
N THR A 16 3.98 31.84 23.89
CA THR A 16 3.35 31.27 22.71
C THR A 16 4.36 30.37 22.01
N LEU A 17 4.32 29.07 22.36
CA LEU A 17 4.89 28.01 21.53
C LEU A 17 4.16 28.05 20.18
N GLY A 18 4.84 28.52 19.13
CA GLY A 18 4.38 28.36 17.77
C GLY A 18 4.42 26.88 17.39
N LEU A 19 3.26 26.22 17.38
CA LEU A 19 3.06 25.01 16.59
C LEU A 19 3.09 25.41 15.12
N ALA A 20 4.18 25.09 14.41
CA ALA A 20 4.16 25.09 12.96
C ALA A 20 5.14 24.03 12.43
N GLY A 21 4.56 23.03 11.75
CA GLY A 21 5.30 22.10 10.91
C GLY A 21 5.62 20.77 11.58
N SER A 22 4.62 19.90 11.72
CA SER A 22 4.86 18.46 11.60
C SER A 22 5.32 18.19 10.16
N ALA A 23 6.62 18.39 9.93
CA ALA A 23 7.30 17.70 8.85
C ALA A 23 7.17 16.22 9.19
N PHE A 24 6.27 15.52 8.49
CA PHE A 24 6.40 14.07 8.34
C PHE A 24 7.73 13.85 7.62
N ALA A 25 8.80 13.75 8.41
CA ALA A 25 9.96 12.97 8.02
C ALA A 25 9.44 11.54 7.90
N GLN A 26 9.04 11.16 6.70
CA GLN A 26 8.89 9.76 6.34
C GLN A 26 10.30 9.21 6.47
N GLU A 27 10.59 8.57 7.61
CA GLU A 27 11.76 7.70 7.72
C GLU A 27 11.75 6.77 6.50
N PRO A 28 12.89 6.53 5.85
CA PRO A 28 12.98 5.45 4.88
C PRO A 28 12.70 4.18 5.66
N THR A 29 11.47 3.68 5.55
CA THR A 29 11.04 2.44 6.16
C THR A 29 12.05 1.39 5.75
N MET A 30 12.68 0.78 6.76
CA MET A 30 13.45 -0.45 6.68
C MET A 30 12.96 -1.25 5.47
N THR A 31 13.86 -1.55 4.53
CA THR A 31 13.60 -2.44 3.38
C THR A 31 13.14 -3.78 3.91
N THR A 32 11.86 -3.84 4.23
CA THR A 32 11.14 -5.06 4.54
C THR A 32 11.27 -5.85 3.26
N VAL A 33 11.76 -7.08 3.36
CA VAL A 33 11.76 -7.99 2.22
C VAL A 33 10.29 -8.18 1.83
N THR A 34 9.84 -7.42 0.84
CA THR A 34 8.48 -7.50 0.30
C THR A 34 8.44 -8.75 -0.56
N THR A 35 8.01 -9.85 0.05
CA THR A 35 7.59 -11.02 -0.72
C THR A 35 6.24 -10.71 -1.36
N PRO A 36 5.88 -11.37 -2.46
CA PRO A 36 4.53 -11.23 -3.02
C PRO A 36 3.42 -11.55 -1.99
N GLU A 37 3.72 -12.31 -0.92
CA GLU A 37 2.79 -12.59 0.18
C GLU A 37 2.42 -11.36 1.01
N THR A 38 3.37 -10.47 1.25
CA THR A 38 3.17 -9.26 2.05
C THR A 38 2.94 -8.02 1.20
N MET A 39 3.17 -8.11 -0.12
CA MET A 39 2.98 -7.03 -1.08
C MET A 39 1.53 -6.57 -1.14
N THR A 40 1.34 -5.26 -0.98
CA THR A 40 0.08 -4.56 -1.18
C THR A 40 -0.19 -4.29 -2.66
N CYS A 41 -1.45 -4.05 -2.99
CA CYS A 41 -1.87 -3.63 -4.31
C CYS A 41 -1.24 -2.29 -4.73
N HIS A 42 -1.03 -1.38 -3.78
CA HIS A 42 -0.29 -0.15 -4.04
C HIS A 42 1.12 -0.47 -4.55
N GLU A 43 1.89 -1.26 -3.81
CA GLU A 43 3.25 -1.66 -4.19
C GLU A 43 3.28 -2.39 -5.53
N PHE A 44 2.35 -3.32 -5.77
CA PHE A 44 2.23 -4.03 -7.04
C PHE A 44 2.02 -3.10 -8.23
N THR A 45 1.13 -2.11 -8.11
CA THR A 45 0.86 -1.15 -9.21
C THR A 45 2.01 -0.19 -9.49
N GLN A 46 2.90 0.02 -8.51
CA GLN A 46 4.11 0.85 -8.64
C GLN A 46 5.32 0.06 -9.17
N MET A 47 5.23 -1.27 -9.29
CA MET A 47 6.33 -2.08 -9.80
C MET A 47 6.69 -1.75 -11.25
N ASN A 48 7.93 -2.07 -11.62
CA ASN A 48 8.29 -2.18 -13.02
C ASN A 48 7.34 -3.19 -13.71
N PRO A 49 6.67 -2.81 -14.82
CA PRO A 49 5.74 -3.71 -15.50
C PRO A 49 6.34 -5.07 -15.90
N LYS A 50 7.65 -5.12 -16.19
CA LYS A 50 8.35 -6.38 -16.52
C LYS A 50 8.46 -7.34 -15.33
N ALA A 51 8.34 -6.83 -14.10
CA ALA A 51 8.40 -7.62 -12.87
C ALA A 51 7.01 -8.06 -12.37
N MET A 52 5.92 -7.52 -12.92
CA MET A 52 4.55 -7.88 -12.50
C MET A 52 4.20 -9.34 -12.85
N THR A 53 4.58 -9.82 -14.03
CA THR A 53 4.29 -11.19 -14.47
C THR A 53 4.93 -12.26 -13.57
N PRO A 54 6.24 -12.23 -13.25
CA PRO A 54 6.82 -13.22 -12.33
C PRO A 54 6.20 -13.20 -10.93
N VAL A 55 5.82 -12.01 -10.43
CA VAL A 55 5.06 -11.91 -9.16
C VAL A 55 3.71 -12.62 -9.28
N MET A 56 2.97 -12.37 -10.37
CA MET A 56 1.68 -13.01 -10.58
C MET A 56 1.78 -14.53 -10.76
N VAL A 57 2.83 -15.02 -11.41
CA VAL A 57 3.11 -16.47 -11.53
C VAL A 57 3.32 -17.09 -10.17
N TRP A 58 4.02 -16.39 -9.27
CA TRP A 58 4.17 -16.85 -7.90
C TRP A 58 2.82 -16.86 -7.16
N VAL A 59 2.04 -15.77 -7.24
CA VAL A 59 0.75 -15.63 -6.52
C VAL A 59 -0.25 -16.71 -6.91
N VAL A 60 -0.35 -17.07 -8.20
CA VAL A 60 -1.33 -18.06 -8.67
C VAL A 60 -0.89 -19.51 -8.44
N ASN A 61 0.41 -19.76 -8.29
CA ASN A 61 0.97 -21.11 -8.20
C ASN A 61 1.55 -21.48 -6.80
N GLN A 62 1.51 -20.58 -5.82
CA GLN A 62 2.15 -20.79 -4.51
C GLN A 62 1.70 -22.08 -3.78
N ASP A 63 0.47 -22.56 -3.99
CA ASP A 63 -0.04 -23.79 -3.37
C ASP A 63 -0.27 -24.94 -4.37
N ARG A 64 0.05 -24.75 -5.66
CA ARG A 64 -0.13 -25.78 -6.69
C ARG A 64 1.04 -26.76 -6.60
N GLN A 65 0.76 -28.06 -6.49
CA GLN A 65 1.79 -29.07 -6.71
C GLN A 65 2.09 -29.12 -8.21
N TYR A 66 3.24 -28.58 -8.61
CA TYR A 66 3.72 -28.49 -10.00
C TYR A 66 3.78 -29.83 -10.79
N LYS A 67 3.46 -30.96 -10.18
CA LYS A 67 3.73 -32.31 -10.70
C LYS A 67 2.73 -32.85 -11.73
N GLY A 68 1.79 -32.04 -12.24
CA GLY A 68 0.74 -32.53 -13.15
C GLY A 68 0.39 -31.64 -14.36
N GLY A 69 1.13 -30.56 -14.62
CA GLY A 69 0.77 -29.61 -15.68
C GLY A 69 -0.37 -28.64 -15.33
N ASP A 70 -0.82 -28.65 -14.06
CA ASP A 70 -1.85 -27.77 -13.50
C ASP A 70 -1.27 -26.39 -13.11
N TYR A 71 -0.51 -25.78 -14.03
CA TYR A 71 0.00 -24.42 -13.90
C TYR A 71 -0.75 -23.51 -14.86
N VAL A 72 -0.88 -22.24 -14.48
CA VAL A 72 -1.46 -21.24 -15.36
C VAL A 72 -0.42 -20.81 -16.39
N ASP A 73 -0.77 -20.86 -17.67
CA ASP A 73 0.10 -20.48 -18.78
C ASP A 73 0.64 -19.04 -18.62
N TRP A 74 1.94 -18.86 -18.90
CA TRP A 74 2.65 -17.58 -18.74
C TRP A 74 2.04 -16.47 -19.60
N GLN A 75 1.64 -16.80 -20.83
CA GLN A 75 1.02 -15.84 -21.73
C GLN A 75 -0.35 -15.42 -21.21
N LYS A 76 -1.16 -16.36 -20.68
CA LYS A 76 -2.44 -16.04 -20.02
C LYS A 76 -2.22 -15.14 -18.80
N ILE A 77 -1.18 -15.39 -18.00
CA ILE A 77 -0.82 -14.51 -16.88
C ILE A 77 -0.51 -13.09 -17.37
N GLN A 78 0.35 -12.97 -18.38
CA GLN A 78 0.84 -11.70 -18.87
C GLN A 78 -0.25 -10.85 -19.56
N THR A 79 -1.09 -11.46 -20.39
CA THR A 79 -2.01 -10.72 -21.26
C THR A 79 -3.40 -10.54 -20.66
N VAL A 80 -3.81 -11.43 -19.75
CA VAL A 80 -5.16 -11.39 -19.15
C VAL A 80 -5.09 -11.01 -17.69
N MET A 81 -4.30 -11.72 -16.89
CA MET A 81 -4.38 -11.61 -15.44
C MET A 81 -3.69 -10.36 -14.90
N VAL A 82 -2.46 -10.06 -15.35
CA VAL A 82 -1.74 -8.84 -14.91
C VAL A 82 -2.61 -7.58 -15.12
N PRO A 83 -3.19 -7.32 -16.31
CA PRO A 83 -4.05 -6.14 -16.50
C PRO A 83 -5.29 -6.12 -15.58
N LYS A 84 -5.95 -7.27 -15.36
CA LYS A 84 -7.12 -7.36 -14.48
C LYS A 84 -6.75 -7.09 -13.01
N VAL A 85 -5.67 -7.69 -12.52
CA VAL A 85 -5.19 -7.48 -11.15
C VAL A 85 -4.74 -6.04 -10.95
N VAL A 86 -4.07 -5.42 -11.94
CA VAL A 86 -3.74 -3.99 -11.89
C VAL A 86 -5.00 -3.13 -11.75
N LYS A 87 -6.10 -3.48 -12.45
CA LYS A 87 -7.38 -2.76 -12.32
C LYS A 87 -7.95 -2.88 -10.90
N ILE A 88 -8.05 -4.10 -10.38
CA ILE A 88 -8.54 -4.36 -9.01
C ILE A 88 -7.67 -3.64 -7.97
N CYS A 89 -6.35 -3.71 -8.13
CA CYS A 89 -5.40 -3.10 -7.20
C CYS A 89 -5.44 -1.56 -7.19
N LYS A 90 -5.82 -0.93 -8.31
CA LYS A 90 -6.07 0.52 -8.33
C LYS A 90 -7.31 0.90 -7.52
N GLU A 91 -8.31 0.03 -7.45
CA GLU A 91 -9.53 0.25 -6.65
C GLU A 91 -9.30 -0.05 -5.16
N GLN A 92 -8.35 -0.95 -4.84
CA GLN A 92 -8.11 -1.44 -3.48
C GLN A 92 -6.62 -1.40 -3.08
N PRO A 93 -5.98 -0.21 -3.02
CA PRO A 93 -4.52 -0.09 -2.86
C PRO A 93 -3.97 -0.69 -1.55
N GLY A 94 -4.76 -0.70 -0.47
CA GLY A 94 -4.31 -1.22 0.84
C GLY A 94 -4.43 -2.74 1.02
N LYS A 95 -5.03 -3.45 0.06
CA LYS A 95 -5.21 -4.91 0.11
C LYS A 95 -3.95 -5.63 -0.35
N LYS A 96 -3.67 -6.82 0.20
CA LYS A 96 -2.55 -7.64 -0.26
C LYS A 96 -2.90 -8.35 -1.56
N ILE A 97 -1.92 -8.51 -2.45
CA ILE A 97 -2.17 -9.13 -3.76
C ILE A 97 -2.66 -10.59 -3.64
N VAL A 98 -2.18 -11.31 -2.61
CA VAL A 98 -2.56 -12.71 -2.35
C VAL A 98 -4.01 -12.86 -1.90
N GLU A 99 -4.63 -11.82 -1.34
CA GLU A 99 -6.06 -11.85 -0.96
C GLU A 99 -6.96 -11.98 -2.20
N PHE A 100 -6.48 -11.53 -3.36
CA PHE A 100 -7.21 -11.64 -4.62
C PHE A 100 -7.03 -12.99 -5.31
N ARG A 101 -6.25 -13.92 -4.75
CA ARG A 101 -5.92 -15.18 -5.42
C ARG A 101 -7.17 -15.95 -5.86
N ASN A 102 -8.17 -16.08 -4.99
CA ASN A 102 -9.41 -16.79 -5.33
C ASN A 102 -10.16 -16.10 -6.47
N GLN A 103 -10.24 -14.77 -6.43
CA GLN A 103 -10.84 -13.97 -7.52
C GLN A 103 -10.03 -14.11 -8.83
N ILE A 104 -8.70 -14.19 -8.74
CA ILE A 104 -7.80 -14.43 -9.88
C ILE A 104 -7.98 -15.86 -10.45
N GLN A 105 -8.23 -16.84 -9.59
CA GLN A 105 -8.50 -18.23 -9.99
C GLN A 105 -9.85 -18.37 -10.69
N ASP A 106 -10.88 -17.66 -10.24
CA ASP A 106 -12.16 -17.60 -10.92
C ASP A 106 -12.00 -17.01 -12.35
N LEU A 107 -11.15 -15.99 -12.50
CA LEU A 107 -10.79 -15.42 -13.81
C LEU A 107 -10.05 -16.38 -14.75
N ILE A 108 -9.52 -17.50 -14.25
CA ILE A 108 -8.87 -18.53 -15.07
C ILE A 108 -9.87 -19.59 -15.54
N SER A 109 -10.99 -19.75 -14.81
CA SER A 109 -12.00 -20.79 -15.01
C SER A 109 -13.11 -20.39 -15.99
N GLU A 110 -13.24 -19.10 -16.31
CA GLU A 110 -13.97 -18.57 -17.47
C GLU A 110 -13.15 -18.65 -18.78
#